data_AF-A0A7T1Y181-F1
#
_entry.id   AF-A0A7T1Y181-F1
#
_cell.length_a   1.000
_cell.length_b   1.000
_cell.length_c   1.000
_cell.angle_alpha   90.00
_cell.angle_beta   90.00
_cell.angle_gamma   90.00
#
_symmetry.space_group_name_H-M   'P 1'
#
loop_
_entity.id
_entity.type
_entity.pdbx_description
1 polymer ?
#
loop_
_entity_poly.entity_id
_entity_poly.type
_entity_poly.pdbx_seq_one_letter_code
_entity_poly.pdbx_strand_id
1 'polypeptide(L)'
;MPRTPITIRIVPSRLAWGCQWLLALAVTASVLSHAPGWLGLPALGWLLWLGGWLWRGQAHGELQMQPEAGGGWRWLWRPAAAAEAVPVRLRCAYRGPWLIALDIERRRTWLWPDSASCEARRQLRRALAR
;
A
#
# COMPACT_ATOMS: atom_id res chain seq x y z
N MET A 1 -5.24 29.12 15.38
CA MET A 1 -4.05 28.28 15.60
C MET A 1 -3.79 27.45 14.34
N PRO A 2 -2.63 27.58 13.68
CA PRO A 2 -2.32 26.75 12.53
C PRO A 2 -2.19 25.30 13.02
N ARG A 3 -3.08 24.42 12.57
CA ARG A 3 -2.99 22.99 12.86
C ARG A 3 -1.71 22.46 12.18
N THR A 4 -0.91 21.69 12.91
CA THR A 4 0.33 21.10 12.38
C THR A 4 0.01 20.17 11.20
N PRO A 5 0.75 20.28 10.08
CA PRO A 5 0.59 19.35 8.97
C PRO A 5 0.99 17.94 9.42
N ILE A 6 0.11 16.98 9.22
CA ILE A 6 0.34 15.58 9.62
C ILE A 6 0.90 14.84 8.41
N THR A 7 2.12 14.31 8.53
CA THR A 7 2.76 13.51 7.49
C THR A 7 2.65 12.02 7.84
N ILE A 8 2.02 11.26 6.96
CA ILE A 8 1.82 9.81 7.08
C ILE A 8 2.73 9.14 6.06
N ARG A 9 3.82 8.53 6.53
CA ARG A 9 4.71 7.74 5.68
C ARG A 9 4.09 6.38 5.39
N ILE A 10 3.93 6.07 4.10
CA ILE A 10 3.43 4.78 3.60
C ILE A 10 4.63 4.02 3.02
N VAL A 11 4.96 2.92 3.67
CA VAL A 11 6.09 2.03 3.37
C VAL A 11 5.55 0.74 2.74
N PRO A 12 6.28 0.10 1.81
CA PRO A 12 5.91 -1.22 1.30
C PRO A 12 5.67 -2.21 2.45
N SER A 13 4.55 -2.91 2.37
CA SER A 13 4.16 -3.90 3.39
C SER A 13 4.93 -5.19 3.22
N ARG A 14 5.66 -5.60 4.27
CA ARG A 14 6.32 -6.90 4.35
C ARG A 14 5.28 -8.01 4.56
N LEU A 15 4.17 -7.73 5.26
CA LEU A 15 3.07 -8.67 5.47
C LEU A 15 2.31 -8.97 4.18
N ALA A 16 1.97 -7.94 3.40
CA ALA A 16 1.33 -8.10 2.09
C ALA A 16 2.21 -8.94 1.18
N TRP A 17 3.48 -8.55 1.09
CA TRP A 17 4.46 -9.25 0.28
C TRP A 17 4.61 -10.69 0.74
N GLY A 18 4.79 -10.95 2.04
CA GLY A 18 4.91 -12.30 2.59
C GLY A 18 3.68 -13.17 2.37
N CYS A 19 2.47 -12.62 2.52
CA CYS A 19 1.23 -13.35 2.28
C CYS A 19 1.08 -13.71 0.79
N GLN A 20 1.36 -12.77 -0.11
CA GLN A 20 1.35 -13.02 -1.55
C GLN A 20 2.44 -14.01 -1.97
N TRP A 21 3.63 -13.92 -1.37
CA TRP A 21 4.74 -14.85 -1.60
C TRP A 21 4.43 -16.26 -1.13
N LEU A 22 3.84 -16.40 0.06
CA LEU A 22 3.39 -17.69 0.59
C LEU A 22 2.38 -18.35 -0.33
N LEU A 23 1.41 -17.58 -0.82
CA LEU A 23 0.39 -18.09 -1.74
C LEU A 23 1.02 -18.48 -3.08
N ALA A 24 1.94 -17.67 -3.61
CA ALA A 24 2.69 -18.00 -4.81
C ALA A 24 3.55 -19.27 -4.64
N LEU A 25 4.26 -19.40 -3.52
CA LEU A 25 5.03 -20.59 -3.17
C LEU A 25 4.14 -21.83 -3.08
N ALA A 26 2.97 -21.73 -2.46
CA ALA A 26 2.02 -22.83 -2.37
C ALA A 26 1.55 -23.28 -3.76
N VAL A 27 1.23 -22.33 -4.65
CA VAL A 27 0.85 -22.62 -6.03
C VAL A 27 2.02 -23.26 -6.79
N THR A 28 3.22 -22.70 -6.70
CA THR A 28 4.41 -23.25 -7.36
C THR A 28 4.76 -24.65 -6.84
N ALA A 29 4.66 -24.90 -5.54
CA ALA A 29 4.87 -26.23 -4.95
C ALA A 29 3.79 -27.25 -5.38
N SER A 30 2.54 -26.80 -5.52
CA SER A 30 1.46 -27.62 -6.07
C SER A 30 1.73 -27.99 -7.54
N VAL A 31 2.24 -27.05 -8.34
CA VAL A 31 2.62 -27.32 -9.73
C VAL A 31 3.81 -28.27 -9.78
N LEU A 32 4.85 -28.07 -8.96
CA LEU A 32 6.02 -28.96 -8.93
C LEU A 32 5.70 -30.39 -8.50
N SER A 33 4.68 -30.59 -7.66
CA SER A 33 4.27 -31.92 -7.20
C SER A 33 3.39 -32.69 -8.19
N HIS A 34 2.60 -31.99 -9.01
CA HIS A 34 1.63 -32.61 -9.93
C HIS A 34 2.00 -32.51 -11.41
N ALA A 35 2.88 -31.58 -11.76
CA ALA A 35 3.25 -31.32 -13.15
C ALA A 35 4.54 -32.07 -13.54
N PRO A 36 4.71 -32.40 -14.83
CA PRO A 36 5.93 -33.04 -15.29
C PRO A 36 7.13 -32.09 -15.18
N GLY A 37 8.31 -32.64 -14.86
CA GLY A 37 9.48 -31.88 -14.36
C GLY A 37 10.00 -30.75 -15.27
N TRP A 38 9.71 -30.77 -16.56
CA TRP A 38 10.01 -29.67 -17.50
C TRP A 38 9.33 -28.34 -17.12
N LEU A 39 8.21 -28.38 -16.38
CA LEU A 39 7.52 -27.18 -15.89
C LEU A 39 8.16 -26.57 -14.63
N GLY A 40 9.17 -27.22 -14.03
CA GLY A 40 9.81 -26.70 -12.81
C GLY A 40 10.61 -25.43 -13.04
N LEU A 41 11.41 -25.38 -14.11
CA LEU A 41 12.19 -24.19 -14.48
C LEU A 41 11.32 -22.95 -14.76
N PRO A 42 10.27 -23.02 -15.61
CA PRO A 42 9.40 -21.86 -15.83
C PRO A 42 8.61 -21.47 -14.58
N ALA A 43 8.20 -22.44 -13.74
CA ALA A 43 7.49 -22.14 -12.49
C ALA A 43 8.38 -21.38 -11.49
N LEU A 44 9.65 -21.74 -11.37
CA LEU A 44 10.63 -21.01 -10.56
C LEU A 44 10.94 -19.62 -11.13
N GLY A 45 11.11 -19.51 -12.45
CA GLY A 45 11.31 -18.23 -13.13
C GLY A 45 10.13 -17.27 -12.91
N TRP A 46 8.91 -17.79 -13.03
CA TRP A 46 7.68 -17.05 -12.73
C TRP A 46 7.63 -16.58 -11.27
N LEU A 47 7.97 -17.44 -10.31
CA LEU A 47 7.97 -17.11 -8.89
C LEU A 47 8.90 -15.91 -8.58
N LEU A 48 10.12 -15.94 -9.12
CA LEU A 48 11.09 -14.86 -8.93
C LEU A 48 10.62 -13.55 -9.60
N TRP A 49 10.10 -13.64 -10.81
CA TRP A 49 9.56 -12.49 -11.53
C TRP A 49 8.37 -11.86 -10.81
N LEU A 50 7.41 -12.68 -10.36
CA LEU A 50 6.25 -12.26 -9.60
C LEU A 50 6.68 -11.60 -8.29
N GLY A 51 7.65 -12.16 -7.57
CA GLY A 51 8.16 -11.60 -6.33
C GLY A 51 8.72 -10.18 -6.49
N GLY A 52 9.49 -9.95 -7.56
CA GLY A 52 10.02 -8.63 -7.91
C GLY A 52 8.95 -7.66 -8.41
N TRP A 53 8.00 -8.15 -9.20
CA TRP A 53 6.87 -7.35 -9.69
C TRP A 53 5.95 -6.89 -8.57
N LEU A 54 5.61 -7.79 -7.63
CA LEU A 54 4.83 -7.49 -6.44
C LEU A 54 5.53 -6.46 -5.55
N TRP A 55 6.85 -6.57 -5.39
CA TRP A 55 7.62 -5.58 -4.63
C TRP A 55 7.59 -4.19 -5.29
N ARG A 56 7.78 -4.13 -6.61
CA ARG A 56 7.71 -2.86 -7.38
C ARG A 56 6.31 -2.26 -7.43
N GLY A 57 5.26 -3.09 -7.33
CA GLY A 57 3.87 -2.65 -7.33
C GLY A 57 3.37 -2.12 -5.98
N GLN A 58 4.15 -2.26 -4.90
CA GLN A 58 3.76 -1.74 -3.59
C GLN A 58 3.75 -0.21 -3.61
N ALA A 59 2.68 0.39 -3.09
CA ALA A 59 2.60 1.83 -2.94
C ALA A 59 3.62 2.30 -1.90
N HIS A 60 4.51 3.22 -2.30
CA HIS A 60 5.53 3.80 -1.45
C HIS A 60 5.53 5.34 -1.60
N GLY A 61 5.39 6.05 -0.48
CA GLY A 61 5.31 7.50 -0.50
C GLY A 61 4.88 8.10 0.83
N GLU A 62 4.62 9.39 0.83
CA GLU A 62 4.14 10.13 1.98
C GLU A 62 2.82 10.81 1.66
N LEU A 63 1.85 10.58 2.53
CA LEU A 63 0.57 11.25 2.49
C LEU A 63 0.58 12.37 3.52
N GLN A 64 0.51 13.62 3.07
CA GLN A 64 0.46 14.79 3.93
C GLN A 64 -0.99 15.28 4.04
N MET A 65 -1.41 15.56 5.26
CA MET A 65 -2.71 16.12 5.56
C MET A 65 -2.53 17.56 6.03
N GLN A 66 -2.97 18.51 5.21
CA GLN A 66 -2.93 19.93 5.52
C GLN A 66 -4.32 20.44 5.91
N PRO A 67 -4.45 21.19 7.01
CA PRO A 67 -5.71 21.83 7.39
C PRO A 67 -6.01 22.98 6.42
N GLU A 68 -7.20 22.99 5.84
CA GLU A 68 -7.65 24.08 4.98
C GLU A 68 -8.38 25.15 5.81
N ALA A 69 -8.21 26.42 5.46
CA ALA A 69 -8.77 27.55 6.20
C ALA A 69 -10.32 27.52 6.29
N GLY A 70 -10.99 26.80 5.40
CA GLY A 70 -12.44 26.59 5.39
C GLY A 70 -12.95 25.41 6.24
N GLY A 71 -12.10 24.80 7.08
CA GLY A 71 -12.48 23.67 7.94
C GLY A 71 -12.36 22.28 7.26
N GLY A 72 -11.96 22.25 6.00
CA GLY A 72 -11.65 21.03 5.24
C GLY A 72 -10.22 20.51 5.47
N TRP A 73 -9.94 19.34 4.88
CA TRP A 73 -8.60 18.77 4.82
C TRP A 73 -8.13 18.73 3.38
N ARG A 74 -6.96 19.32 3.12
CA ARG A 74 -6.26 19.20 1.84
C ARG A 74 -5.26 18.06 1.94
N TRP A 75 -5.41 17.08 1.06
CA TRP A 75 -4.51 15.93 0.98
C TRP A 75 -3.44 16.21 -0.06
N LEU A 76 -2.18 15.97 0.30
CA LEU A 76 -1.08 15.97 -0.65
C LEU A 76 -0.40 14.61 -0.65
N TRP A 77 -0.13 14.10 -1.84
CA TRP A 77 0.61 12.87 -2.04
C TRP A 77 2.00 13.20 -2.54
N ARG A 78 3.02 12.75 -1.82
CA ARG A 78 4.41 12.79 -2.25
C ARG A 78 4.85 11.35 -2.58
N PRO A 79 4.89 10.96 -3.87
CA PRO A 79 5.51 9.71 -4.27
C PRO A 79 6.94 9.62 -3.73
N ALA A 80 7.41 8.45 -3.29
CA ALA A 80 8.79 8.33 -2.78
C ALA A 80 9.86 8.72 -3.83
N ALA A 81 9.54 8.62 -5.12
CA ALA A 81 10.42 9.01 -6.23
C ALA A 81 10.32 10.50 -6.61
N ALA A 82 9.36 11.25 -6.05
CA ALA A 82 9.12 12.64 -6.40
C ALA A 82 9.50 13.56 -5.22
N ALA A 83 10.17 14.67 -5.53
CA ALA A 83 10.57 15.67 -4.54
C ALA A 83 9.35 16.46 -4.01
N GLU A 84 8.33 16.65 -4.85
CA GLU A 84 7.19 17.51 -4.57
C GLU A 84 5.93 16.74 -4.17
N ALA A 85 5.20 17.30 -3.21
CA ALA A 85 3.90 16.80 -2.79
C ALA A 85 2.81 17.42 -3.67
N VAL A 86 2.08 16.58 -4.40
CA VAL A 86 1.01 17.01 -5.32
C VAL A 86 -0.33 16.95 -4.58
N PRO A 87 -1.20 17.98 -4.69
CA PRO A 87 -2.54 17.91 -4.10
C PRO A 87 -3.34 16.78 -4.76
N VAL A 88 -3.97 15.94 -3.95
CA VAL A 88 -4.71 14.77 -4.42
C VAL A 88 -6.10 14.69 -3.82
N ARG A 89 -7.05 14.13 -4.55
CA ARG A 89 -8.34 13.69 -4.03
C ARG A 89 -8.18 12.31 -3.41
N LEU A 90 -8.56 12.22 -2.15
CA LEU A 90 -8.47 11.01 -1.35
C LEU A 90 -9.87 10.50 -1.04
N ARG A 91 -10.16 9.27 -1.46
CA ARG A 91 -11.44 8.60 -1.16
C ARG A 91 -11.17 7.32 -0.39
N CYS A 92 -11.87 7.14 0.73
CA CYS A 92 -11.84 5.86 1.43
C CYS A 92 -12.76 4.87 0.70
N ALA A 93 -12.19 3.86 0.07
CA ALA A 93 -12.96 2.80 -0.57
C ALA A 93 -13.34 1.69 0.41
N TYR A 94 -12.49 1.44 1.42
CA TYR A 94 -12.73 0.41 2.43
C TYR A 94 -12.01 0.75 3.74
N ARG A 95 -12.73 0.58 4.87
CA ARG A 95 -12.19 0.81 6.22
C ARG A 95 -12.41 -0.43 7.08
N GLY A 96 -11.54 -1.42 6.95
CA GLY A 96 -11.52 -2.60 7.81
C GLY A 96 -10.75 -2.36 9.11
N PRO A 97 -10.82 -3.30 10.09
CA PRO A 97 -10.12 -3.21 11.38
C PRO A 97 -8.59 -3.29 11.26
N TRP A 98 -8.06 -3.90 10.20
CA TRP A 98 -6.61 -4.04 9.95
C TRP A 98 -6.15 -3.41 8.63
N LEU A 99 -7.00 -3.48 7.60
CA LEU A 99 -6.75 -3.01 6.24
C LEU A 99 -7.57 -1.77 5.93
N ILE A 100 -6.96 -0.79 5.26
CA ILE A 100 -7.64 0.41 4.76
C ILE A 100 -7.35 0.51 3.26
N ALA A 101 -8.40 0.58 2.43
CA ALA A 101 -8.24 0.88 1.01
C ALA A 101 -8.52 2.36 0.77
N LEU A 102 -7.52 3.05 0.25
CA LEU A 102 -7.60 4.46 -0.13
C LEU A 102 -7.47 4.57 -1.64
N ASP A 103 -8.37 5.30 -2.29
CA ASP A 103 -8.19 5.74 -3.66
C ASP A 103 -7.54 7.12 -3.65
N ILE A 104 -6.31 7.20 -4.16
CA ILE A 104 -5.53 8.43 -4.33
C ILE A 104 -5.52 8.74 -5.82
N GLU A 105 -6.18 9.80 -6.28
CA GLU A 105 -6.25 10.14 -7.72
C GLU A 105 -6.66 8.95 -8.61
N ARG A 106 -7.72 8.22 -8.21
CA ARG A 106 -8.20 6.96 -8.84
C ARG A 106 -7.24 5.77 -8.78
N ARG A 107 -6.09 5.87 -8.08
CA ARG A 107 -5.21 4.73 -7.79
C ARG A 107 -5.56 4.13 -6.44
N ARG A 108 -6.03 2.87 -6.47
CA ARG A 108 -6.35 2.12 -5.26
C ARG A 108 -5.08 1.67 -4.55
N THR A 109 -4.93 2.12 -3.31
CA THR A 109 -3.81 1.82 -2.43
C THR A 109 -4.31 1.07 -1.20
N TRP A 110 -3.76 -0.12 -0.98
CA TRP A 110 -4.05 -0.92 0.22
C TRP A 110 -3.02 -0.61 1.30
N LEU A 111 -3.50 -0.04 2.40
CA LEU A 111 -2.72 0.17 3.62
C LEU A 111 -2.84 -1.05 4.51
N TRP A 112 -1.73 -1.78 4.59
CA TRP A 112 -1.55 -2.89 5.52
C TRP A 112 -1.13 -2.37 6.91
N PRO A 113 -1.31 -3.17 7.97
CA PRO A 113 -1.02 -2.73 9.35
C PRO A 113 0.45 -2.37 9.60
N ASP A 114 1.38 -2.90 8.79
CA ASP A 114 2.81 -2.64 8.82
C ASP A 114 3.25 -1.53 7.84
N SER A 115 2.40 -1.12 6.90
CA SER A 115 2.72 -0.05 5.93
C SER A 115 2.87 1.34 6.57
N ALA A 116 2.25 1.56 7.74
CA ALA A 116 2.30 2.84 8.43
C ALA A 116 2.24 2.63 9.95
N SER A 117 2.83 3.56 10.70
CA SER A 117 2.84 3.52 12.16
C SER A 117 1.40 3.48 12.72
N CYS A 118 1.23 2.89 13.90
CA CYS A 118 -0.08 2.77 14.56
C CYS A 118 -0.73 4.14 14.78
N GLU A 119 0.05 5.15 15.17
CA GLU A 119 -0.40 6.53 15.34
C GLU A 119 -0.88 7.16 14.04
N ALA A 120 -0.09 7.02 12.97
CA ALA A 120 -0.45 7.54 11.65
C ALA A 120 -1.75 6.90 11.12
N ARG A 121 -1.93 5.58 11.30
CA ARG A 121 -3.17 4.88 10.95
C ARG A 121 -4.36 5.33 11.78
N ARG A 122 -4.17 5.60 13.08
CA ARG A 122 -5.23 6.14 13.96
C ARG A 122 -5.63 7.56 13.53
N GLN A 123 -4.66 8.41 13.23
CA GLN A 123 -4.91 9.77 12.74
C GLN A 123 -5.63 9.75 11.39
N LEU A 124 -5.17 8.92 10.46
CA LEU A 124 -5.83 8.72 9.17
C LEU A 124 -7.29 8.26 9.34
N ARG A 125 -7.55 7.28 10.21
CA ARG A 125 -8.91 6.82 10.49
C ARG A 125 -9.81 7.91 11.05
N ARG A 126 -9.29 8.75 11.96
CA ARG A 126 -10.04 9.88 12.52
C ARG A 126 -10.33 10.94 11.46
N ALA A 127 -9.38 11.19 10.55
CA ALA A 127 -9.55 12.13 9.46
C ALA A 127 -10.59 11.64 8.44
N LEU A 128 -10.60 10.34 8.14
CA LEU A 128 -11.58 9.72 7.23
C LEU A 128 -12.97 9.50 7.86
N ALA A 129 -13.12 9.74 9.16
CA ALA A 129 -14.41 9.63 9.87
C ALA A 129 -15.13 10.97 10.02
N ARG A 130 -14.52 12.06 9.54
CA ARG A 130 -15.12 13.41 9.46
C ARG A 130 -15.47 13.71 8.02
#